data_AF-A0A7M2SEX2-F1
#
_entry.id   AF-A0A7M2SEX2-F1
#
_cell.length_a   1.000
_cell.length_b   1.000
_cell.length_c   1.000
_cell.angle_alpha   90.00
_cell.angle_beta   90.00
_cell.angle_gamma   90.00
#
_symmetry.space_group_name_H-M   'P 1'
#
loop_
_entity.id
_entity.type
_entity.pdbx_description
1 polymer ?
#
loop_
_entity_poly.entity_id
_entity_poly.type
_entity_poly.pdbx_seq_one_letter_code
_entity_poly.pdbx_strand_id
1 'polypeptide(L)'
;MNDRVNPPIHALPDGEAEIAVVVRLPWEDVARLGQEAGRLATQMQRPVTLDEAVSHRLRSPRAAASHAKPTGEQPAAAAMPPSGSASVSSLPSRPPAEQARQAIERINGSA
;
A
#
# COMPACT_ATOMS: atom_id res chain seq x y z
N MET A 1 31.27 8.24 -2.12
CA MET A 1 31.29 8.52 -0.67
C MET A 1 30.04 7.90 -0.06
N ASN A 2 30.07 6.59 0.24
CA ASN A 2 29.06 5.96 1.09
C ASN A 2 29.80 5.65 2.39
N ASP A 3 29.98 6.66 3.24
CA ASP A 3 30.50 6.42 4.57
C ASP A 3 29.49 5.54 5.29
N ARG A 4 29.88 4.29 5.55
CA ARG A 4 29.16 3.40 6.45
C ARG A 4 29.38 3.92 7.87
N VAL A 5 28.74 5.03 8.17
CA VAL A 5 28.60 5.51 9.54
C VAL A 5 27.72 4.49 10.24
N ASN A 6 28.26 3.79 11.23
CA ASN A 6 27.43 2.97 12.11
C ASN A 6 26.62 3.93 12.97
N PRO A 7 25.30 4.11 12.73
CA PRO A 7 24.50 4.99 13.57
C PRO A 7 24.53 4.46 15.01
N PRO A 8 24.67 5.32 16.03
CA PRO A 8 24.67 4.88 17.41
C PRO A 8 23.32 4.23 17.74
N ILE A 9 23.37 3.01 18.27
CA ILE A 9 22.19 2.26 18.75
C ILE A 9 22.15 2.41 20.27
N HIS A 10 21.02 2.89 20.80
CA HIS A 10 20.80 3.09 22.22
C HIS A 10 19.78 2.06 22.73
N ALA A 11 20.20 1.14 23.59
CA ALA A 11 19.26 0.23 24.24
C ALA A 11 18.42 0.98 25.29
N LEU A 12 17.13 0.71 25.31
CA LEU A 12 16.16 1.27 26.26
C LEU A 12 15.89 0.27 27.40
N PRO A 13 15.48 0.74 28.60
CA PRO A 13 15.26 -0.12 29.77
C PRO A 13 14.13 -1.15 29.61
N ASP A 14 13.23 -0.95 28.67
CA ASP A 14 12.12 -1.84 28.31
C ASP A 14 12.56 -3.01 27.42
N GLY A 15 13.84 -3.06 27.02
CA GLY A 15 14.38 -4.05 26.10
C GLY A 15 14.28 -3.65 24.63
N GLU A 16 13.82 -2.44 24.33
CA GLU A 16 13.81 -1.88 22.97
C GLU A 16 15.16 -1.21 22.65
N ALA A 17 15.33 -0.76 21.41
CA ALA A 17 16.49 0.03 21.00
C ALA A 17 16.09 1.22 20.12
N GLU A 18 16.70 2.38 20.36
CA GLU A 18 16.54 3.59 19.58
C GLU A 18 17.70 3.78 18.59
N ILE A 19 17.37 4.21 17.38
CA ILE A 19 18.32 4.50 16.29
C ILE A 19 17.85 5.75 15.54
N ALA A 20 18.75 6.72 15.36
CA ALA A 20 18.50 7.92 14.55
C ALA A 20 19.17 7.77 13.18
N VAL A 21 18.37 7.78 12.09
CA VAL A 21 18.87 7.66 10.72
C VAL A 21 18.34 8.78 9.83
N VAL A 22 19.18 9.27 8.93
CA VAL A 22 18.79 10.19 7.86
C VAL A 22 18.60 9.38 6.59
N VAL A 23 17.38 9.36 6.05
CA VAL A 23 17.05 8.65 4.81
C VAL A 23 16.67 9.63 3.70
N ARG A 24 17.02 9.28 2.47
CA ARG A 24 16.56 9.99 1.26
C ARG A 24 15.40 9.21 0.68
N LEU A 25 14.22 9.81 0.68
CA LEU A 25 13.02 9.20 0.13
C LEU A 25 12.62 9.89 -1.18
N PRO A 26 12.19 9.13 -2.19
CA PRO A 26 11.59 9.71 -3.39
C PRO A 26 10.21 10.29 -3.05
N TRP A 27 9.72 11.21 -3.88
CA TRP A 27 8.48 11.94 -3.59
C TRP A 27 7.24 11.02 -3.58
N GLU A 28 7.28 9.93 -4.34
CA GLU A 28 6.25 8.89 -4.38
C GLU A 28 6.10 8.19 -3.03
N ASP A 29 7.21 7.95 -2.32
CA ASP A 29 7.19 7.36 -0.97
C ASP A 29 6.64 8.33 0.06
N VAL A 30 7.01 9.61 -0.05
CA VAL A 30 6.45 10.68 0.80
C VAL A 30 4.93 10.78 0.59
N ALA A 31 4.46 10.71 -0.66
CA ALA A 31 3.04 10.71 -0.97
C ALA A 31 2.31 9.48 -0.38
N ARG A 32 2.92 8.29 -0.45
CA ARG A 32 2.37 7.07 0.18
C ARG A 32 2.27 7.19 1.70
N LEU A 33 3.27 7.79 2.35
CA LEU A 33 3.22 8.08 3.79
C LEU A 33 2.11 9.07 4.14
N GLY A 34 1.88 10.09 3.30
CA GLY A 34 0.74 11.01 3.45
C GLY A 34 -0.62 10.32 3.35
N GLN A 35 -0.78 9.37 2.42
CA GLN A 35 -2.01 8.56 2.31
C GLN A 35 -2.22 7.68 3.55
N GLU A 36 -1.16 7.06 4.06
CA GLU A 36 -1.20 6.27 5.28
C GLU A 36 -1.57 7.14 6.50
N ALA A 37 -1.03 8.36 6.58
CA ALA A 37 -1.39 9.32 7.62
C ALA A 37 -2.87 9.72 7.55
N GLY A 38 -3.41 9.97 6.35
CA GLY A 38 -4.84 10.26 6.16
C GLY A 38 -5.74 9.08 6.55
N ARG A 39 -5.32 7.85 6.22
CA ARG A 39 -6.01 6.63 6.64
C ARG A 39 -5.99 6.48 8.15
N LEU A 40 -4.83 6.68 8.78
CA LEU A 40 -4.65 6.58 10.23
C LEU A 40 -5.45 7.66 10.96
N ALA A 41 -5.51 8.89 10.43
CA ALA A 41 -6.33 9.96 10.98
C ALA A 41 -7.82 9.63 10.95
N THR A 42 -8.29 9.02 9.86
CA THR A 42 -9.68 8.54 9.75
C THR A 42 -9.96 7.42 10.75
N GLN A 43 -9.05 6.45 10.86
CA GLN A 43 -9.19 5.31 11.78
C GLN A 43 -9.19 5.74 13.25
N MET A 44 -8.30 6.67 13.61
CA MET A 44 -8.15 7.16 14.98
C MET A 44 -9.11 8.31 15.31
N GLN A 45 -9.86 8.80 14.32
CA GLN A 45 -10.74 9.97 14.41
C GLN A 45 -10.07 11.20 15.04
N ARG A 46 -8.76 11.35 14.81
CA ARG A 46 -7.96 12.47 15.31
C ARG A 46 -6.97 12.91 14.24
N PRO A 47 -6.48 14.16 14.27
CA PRO A 47 -5.33 14.56 13.48
C PRO A 47 -4.11 13.69 13.83
N VAL A 48 -3.39 13.19 12.82
CA VAL A 48 -2.22 12.32 12.98
C VAL A 48 -1.04 12.92 12.22
N THR A 49 0.14 12.87 12.84
CA THR A 49 1.39 13.36 12.25
C THR A 49 2.02 12.34 11.30
N LEU A 50 2.94 12.81 10.44
CA LEU A 50 3.67 11.93 9.54
C LEU A 50 4.56 10.94 10.30
N ASP A 51 5.16 11.37 11.41
CA ASP A 51 5.97 10.51 12.27
C ASP A 51 5.17 9.35 12.86
N GLU A 52 3.93 9.62 13.31
CA GLU A 52 3.02 8.58 13.79
C GLU A 52 2.65 7.59 12.68
N ALA A 53 2.40 8.08 11.46
CA ALA A 53 2.12 7.22 10.31
C ALA A 53 3.33 6.35 9.91
N VAL A 54 4.55 6.91 9.97
CA VAL A 54 5.79 6.16 9.75
C VAL A 54 5.96 5.10 10.83
N SER A 55 5.82 5.48 12.10
CA SER A 55 5.89 4.57 13.24
C SER A 55 4.88 3.44 13.15
N HIS A 56 3.64 3.75 12.75
CA HIS A 56 2.60 2.75 12.51
C HIS A 56 2.97 1.81 11.37
N ARG A 57 3.51 2.34 10.27
CA ARG A 57 3.94 1.54 9.11
C ARG A 57 5.13 0.64 9.43
N LEU A 58 6.10 1.11 10.21
CA LEU A 58 7.28 0.34 10.64
C LEU A 58 6.90 -0.79 11.62
N ARG A 59 5.96 -0.53 12.54
CA ARG A 59 5.43 -1.56 13.45
C ARG A 59 4.43 -2.51 12.78
N SER A 60 3.86 -2.13 11.64
CA SER A 60 2.91 -2.98 10.92
C SER A 60 3.65 -4.09 10.14
N PRO A 61 3.35 -5.37 10.38
CA PRO A 61 4.09 -6.50 9.81
C PRO A 61 3.98 -6.61 8.28
N ARG A 62 3.07 -5.86 7.65
CA ARG A 62 2.89 -5.89 6.18
C ARG A 62 3.94 -5.08 5.41
N ALA A 63 4.64 -4.13 6.05
CA ALA A 63 5.64 -3.30 5.39
C ALA A 63 7.03 -3.98 5.28
N ALA A 64 7.32 -4.97 6.13
CA ALA A 64 8.61 -5.67 6.16
C ALA A 64 8.75 -6.77 5.08
N ALA A 65 7.67 -7.16 4.41
CA ALA A 65 7.64 -8.30 3.49
C ALA A 65 8.19 -8.04 2.07
N SER A 66 8.97 -6.98 1.84
CA SER A 66 9.48 -6.63 0.48
C SER A 66 11.01 -6.55 0.34
N HIS A 67 11.80 -6.92 1.35
CA HIS A 67 13.27 -6.88 1.27
C HIS A 67 13.99 -8.23 1.33
N ALA A 68 13.28 -9.35 1.13
CA ALA A 68 13.93 -10.63 0.89
C ALA A 68 13.04 -11.54 0.03
N LYS A 69 13.33 -11.59 -1.27
CA LYS A 69 12.92 -12.73 -2.11
C LYS A 69 14.13 -13.67 -2.23
N PRO A 70 14.21 -14.81 -1.52
CA PRO A 70 14.93 -15.95 -2.04
C PRO A 70 13.99 -16.70 -3.01
N THR A 71 14.45 -16.85 -4.24
CA THR A 71 13.90 -17.81 -5.21
C THR A 71 14.14 -19.23 -4.69
N GLY A 72 13.09 -20.07 -4.68
CA GLY A 72 13.18 -21.52 -4.44
C GLY A 72 11.80 -22.20 -4.34
N GLU A 73 11.46 -22.97 -5.38
CA GLU A 73 10.36 -23.95 -5.57
C GLU A 73 9.82 -24.66 -4.29
N GLN A 74 8.49 -24.70 -4.02
CA GLN A 74 7.46 -25.72 -4.41
C GLN A 74 7.29 -26.84 -3.31
N PRO A 75 6.13 -27.55 -3.05
CA PRO A 75 5.00 -27.91 -3.92
C PRO A 75 3.54 -27.68 -3.53
N ALA A 76 2.76 -27.65 -4.61
CA ALA A 76 1.31 -27.62 -4.71
C ALA A 76 0.63 -28.96 -4.38
N ALA A 77 -0.56 -28.85 -3.78
CA ALA A 77 -1.70 -29.75 -3.94
C ALA A 77 -2.96 -28.84 -3.85
N ALA A 78 -3.60 -28.46 -4.96
CA ALA A 78 -4.68 -29.17 -5.67
C ALA A 78 -5.79 -29.65 -4.70
N ALA A 79 -7.08 -29.28 -4.80
CA ALA A 79 -7.89 -28.79 -5.91
C ALA A 79 -9.17 -28.06 -5.41
N MET A 80 -9.77 -27.25 -6.29
CA MET A 80 -10.99 -26.42 -6.14
C MET A 80 -12.31 -27.24 -5.96
N PRO A 81 -13.48 -26.60 -5.72
CA PRO A 81 -14.23 -25.88 -6.77
C PRO A 81 -14.59 -24.42 -6.41
N PRO A 82 -15.03 -23.60 -7.39
CA PRO A 82 -15.10 -22.15 -7.28
C PRO A 82 -16.47 -21.66 -6.83
N SER A 83 -16.53 -20.91 -5.73
CA SER A 83 -17.69 -20.09 -5.37
C SER A 83 -17.23 -18.83 -4.66
N GLY A 84 -17.57 -17.67 -5.24
CA GLY A 84 -17.48 -16.39 -4.54
C GLY A 84 -16.30 -15.50 -4.91
N SER A 85 -15.96 -15.39 -6.20
CA SER A 85 -15.27 -14.20 -6.69
C SER A 85 -16.22 -13.01 -6.55
N ALA A 86 -16.10 -12.25 -5.47
CA ALA A 86 -16.65 -10.90 -5.43
C ALA A 86 -15.77 -10.00 -6.28
N SER A 87 -16.00 -10.11 -7.59
CA SER A 87 -15.59 -9.16 -8.60
C SER A 87 -16.09 -7.77 -8.21
N VAL A 88 -15.19 -6.88 -7.80
CA VAL A 88 -15.40 -5.45 -8.02
C VAL A 88 -15.00 -5.18 -9.47
N SER A 89 -16.03 -5.28 -10.32
CA SER A 89 -16.10 -4.95 -11.74
C SER A 89 -14.86 -4.21 -12.28
N SER A 90 -14.00 -4.91 -13.02
CA SER A 90 -13.13 -4.27 -14.01
C SER A 90 -14.03 -3.64 -15.05
N LEU A 91 -14.25 -2.33 -14.95
CA LEU A 91 -14.84 -1.54 -16.02
C LEU A 91 -14.03 -1.83 -17.29
N PRO A 92 -14.67 -2.26 -18.41
CA PRO A 92 -13.96 -2.37 -19.67
C PRO A 92 -13.41 -0.99 -20.01
N SER A 93 -12.13 -0.90 -20.31
CA SER A 93 -11.42 0.31 -20.75
C SER A 93 -11.95 0.73 -22.13
N ARG A 94 -13.16 1.28 -22.14
CA ARG A 94 -13.81 1.82 -23.31
C ARG A 94 -13.54 3.33 -23.36
N PRO A 95 -13.03 3.88 -24.47
CA PRO A 95 -12.82 5.31 -24.58
C PRO A 95 -14.15 6.05 -24.42
N PRO A 96 -14.19 7.19 -23.69
CA PRO A 96 -15.42 7.87 -23.28
C PRO A 96 -16.32 8.27 -24.46
N ALA A 97 -15.74 8.46 -25.65
CA ALA A 97 -16.46 8.77 -26.88
C ALA A 97 -17.48 7.71 -27.30
N GLU A 98 -17.24 6.42 -27.02
CA GLU A 98 -18.19 5.35 -27.37
C GLU A 98 -19.29 5.16 -26.33
N GLN A 99 -19.06 5.57 -25.08
CA GLN A 99 -20.09 5.53 -24.04
C GLN A 99 -21.17 6.58 -24.30
N ALA A 100 -20.77 7.78 -24.73
CA ALA A 100 -21.69 8.83 -25.13
C ALA A 100 -22.58 8.41 -26.32
N ARG A 101 -22.00 7.71 -27.32
CA ARG A 101 -22.75 7.24 -28.49
C ARG A 101 -23.85 6.22 -28.14
N GLN A 102 -23.55 5.24 -27.30
CA GLN A 102 -24.56 4.26 -26.86
C GLN A 102 -25.60 4.84 -25.90
N ALA A 103 -25.24 5.84 -25.11
CA ALA A 103 -26.23 6.54 -24.27
C ALA A 103 -27.28 7.21 -25.16
N ILE A 104 -26.85 7.91 -26.22
CA ILE A 104 -27.75 8.55 -27.19
C ILE A 104 -28.59 7.50 -27.93
N GLU A 105 -28.00 6.37 -28.31
CA GLU A 105 -28.71 5.30 -29.05
C GLU A 105 -29.73 4.55 -28.18
N ARG A 106 -29.47 4.33 -26.88
CA ARG A 106 -30.46 3.77 -25.94
C ARG A 106 -31.66 4.69 -25.72
N ILE A 107 -31.45 5.99 -25.78
CA ILE A 107 -32.53 6.98 -25.61
C ILE A 107 -33.41 7.03 -26.86
N ASN A 108 -32.84 6.78 -28.04
CA ASN A 108 -33.57 6.82 -29.32
C ASN A 108 -34.13 5.45 -29.78
N GLY A 109 -33.64 4.33 -29.24
CA GLY A 109 -33.93 2.98 -29.74
C GLY A 109 -34.95 2.15 -28.96
N SER A 110 -35.75 2.73 -28.06
CA SER A 110 -36.84 2.02 -27.39
C SER A 110 -38.17 2.23 -28.12
N ALA A 111 -38.37 1.48 -29.20
CA ALA A 111 -39.68 1.13 -29.75
C ALA A 111 -39.64 -0.32 -30.23
#